data_AF-A0A377Q8R6-F1
#
_entry.id   AF-A0A377Q8R6-F1
#
_cell.length_a   1.000
_cell.length_b   1.000
_cell.length_c   1.000
_cell.angle_alpha   90.00
_cell.angle_beta   90.00
_cell.angle_gamma   90.00
#
_symmetry.space_group_name_H-M   'P 1'
#
loop_
_entity.id
_entity.type
_entity.pdbx_description
1 polymer ?
#
loop_
_entity_poly.entity_id
_entity_poly.type
_entity_poly.pdbx_seq_one_letter_code
_entity_poly.pdbx_strand_id
1 'polypeptide(L)'
;MRITVNISLIENSATGNFQKTLNAQEIEITHENDTIMQSVDELTSKGSHPSKIIWFQSNADSLKNITNIKITQSNGNVLINGTLNFYYGMPKNIDNHVAFYVLE
;
A
#
# COMPACT_ATOMS: atom_id res chain seq x y z
N MET A 1 0.14 -11.24 -6.71
CA MET A 1 -0.18 -12.38 -5.81
C MET A 1 -1.45 -12.07 -5.04
N ARG A 2 -2.49 -12.91 -5.16
CA ARG A 2 -3.79 -12.74 -4.48
C ARG A 2 -3.81 -13.45 -3.13
N ILE A 3 -4.19 -12.74 -2.07
CA ILE A 3 -4.10 -13.20 -0.68
C ILE A 3 -5.17 -12.55 0.21
N THR A 4 -5.50 -13.24 1.31
CA THR A 4 -6.34 -12.71 2.39
C THR A 4 -5.47 -12.12 3.50
N VAL A 5 -5.77 -10.90 3.92
CA VAL A 5 -4.95 -10.07 4.83
C VAL A 5 -5.81 -9.27 5.80
N ASN A 6 -5.18 -8.69 6.79
CA ASN A 6 -5.74 -7.63 7.62
C ASN A 6 -5.16 -6.29 7.14
N ILE A 7 -6.03 -5.29 6.98
CA ILE A 7 -5.66 -3.96 6.50
C ILE A 7 -5.91 -2.97 7.62
N SER A 8 -4.88 -2.23 8.01
CA SER A 8 -4.97 -1.09 8.91
C SER A 8 -4.81 0.18 8.09
N LEU A 9 -5.83 1.02 8.11
CA LEU A 9 -5.87 2.32 7.46
C LEU A 9 -5.70 3.39 8.54
N ILE A 10 -4.79 4.34 8.31
CA ILE A 10 -4.54 5.45 9.23
C ILE A 10 -4.90 6.73 8.49
N GLU A 11 -5.86 7.46 9.04
CA GLU A 11 -6.27 8.76 8.55
C GLU A 11 -5.46 9.87 9.21
N ASN A 12 -4.98 10.83 8.42
CA ASN A 12 -4.43 12.07 8.96
C ASN A 12 -5.58 13.06 9.18
N SER A 13 -6.21 12.98 10.35
CA SER A 13 -7.19 13.98 10.79
C SER A 13 -6.49 15.01 11.70
N ALA A 14 -6.80 16.29 11.51
CA ALA A 14 -6.34 17.38 12.37
C ALA A 14 -6.77 17.22 13.86
N THR A 15 -7.63 16.24 14.16
CA THR A 15 -8.20 15.95 15.48
C THR A 15 -7.69 14.63 16.10
N GLY A 16 -6.72 13.96 15.49
CA GLY A 16 -6.15 12.69 15.95
C GLY A 16 -6.17 11.62 14.87
N ASN A 17 -5.12 10.79 14.85
CA ASN A 17 -4.97 9.71 13.86
C ASN A 17 -6.04 8.65 14.08
N PHE A 18 -7.09 8.63 13.24
CA PHE A 18 -8.08 7.56 13.29
C PHE A 18 -7.51 6.34 12.59
N GLN A 19 -7.42 5.23 13.33
CA GLN A 19 -6.99 3.94 12.79
C GLN A 19 -8.19 3.03 12.63
N LYS A 20 -8.41 2.56 11.40
CA LYS A 20 -9.43 1.58 11.05
C LYS A 20 -8.78 0.27 10.64
N THR A 21 -9.13 -0.82 11.33
CA THR A 21 -8.65 -2.15 10.98
C THR A 21 -9.77 -2.97 10.35
N LEU A 22 -9.48 -3.57 9.21
CA LEU A 22 -10.36 -4.42 8.44
C LEU A 22 -9.73 -5.81 8.35
N ASN A 23 -10.47 -6.83 8.78
CA ASN A 23 -9.98 -8.19 8.83
C ASN A 23 -10.46 -8.98 7.61
N ALA A 24 -9.72 -10.04 7.27
CA ALA A 24 -10.06 -10.99 6.21
C ALA A 24 -10.37 -10.30 4.85
N GLN A 25 -9.56 -9.30 4.50
CA GLN A 25 -9.65 -8.57 3.26
C GLN A 25 -8.89 -9.27 2.15
N GLU A 26 -9.47 -9.35 0.97
CA GLU A 26 -8.83 -9.92 -0.19
C GLU A 26 -8.15 -8.84 -1.03
N ILE A 27 -6.84 -9.02 -1.25
CA ILE A 27 -6.05 -8.10 -2.06
C ILE A 27 -5.14 -8.87 -3.01
N GLU A 28 -4.67 -8.17 -4.03
CA GLU A 28 -3.55 -8.58 -4.84
C GLU A 28 -2.43 -7.55 -4.72
N ILE A 29 -1.24 -8.02 -4.37
CA ILE A 29 -0.04 -7.20 -4.29
C ILE A 29 0.85 -7.53 -5.49
N THR A 30 1.32 -6.48 -6.17
CA THR A 30 2.37 -6.54 -7.18
C THR A 30 3.46 -5.55 -6.78
N HIS A 31 4.66 -6.06 -6.51
CA HIS A 31 5.84 -5.25 -6.19
C HIS A 31 6.86 -5.44 -7.31
N GLU A 32 7.34 -4.33 -7.85
CA GLU A 32 8.42 -4.34 -8.84
C GLU A 32 9.77 -4.41 -8.11
N ASN A 33 10.74 -5.12 -8.68
CA ASN A 33 12.06 -5.24 -8.06
C ASN A 33 12.71 -3.87 -7.92
N ASP A 34 13.30 -3.58 -6.76
CA ASP A 34 14.07 -2.35 -6.55
C ASP A 34 15.20 -2.21 -7.57
N THR A 35 15.45 -0.98 -8.01
CA THR A 35 16.58 -0.66 -8.86
C THR A 35 17.82 -0.53 -7.99
N ILE A 36 18.83 -1.37 -8.21
CA ILE A 36 20.11 -1.28 -7.51
C ILE A 36 21.19 -0.96 -8.55
N MET A 37 21.92 0.13 -8.34
CA MET A 37 23.08 0.52 -9.16
C MET A 37 24.30 0.71 -8.26
N GLN A 38 25.42 0.12 -8.64
CA GLN A 38 26.71 0.34 -7.99
C GLN A 38 27.59 1.18 -8.91
N SER A 39 28.14 2.28 -8.38
CA SER A 39 29.09 3.12 -9.11
C SER A 39 30.49 2.48 -9.11
N VAL A 40 31.37 3.02 -9.96
CA VAL A 40 32.80 2.63 -10.01
C VAL A 40 33.52 2.92 -8.69
N ASP A 41 33.03 3.89 -7.91
CA ASP A 41 33.52 4.24 -6.57
C ASP A 41 32.92 3.36 -5.46
N GLU A 42 32.33 2.21 -5.83
CA GLU A 42 31.67 1.23 -4.96
C GLU A 42 30.41 1.73 -4.21
N LEU A 43 29.97 2.96 -4.45
CA LEU A 43 28.74 3.50 -3.87
C LEU A 43 27.51 2.82 -4.49
N THR A 44 26.71 2.18 -3.65
CA THR A 44 25.45 1.54 -4.07
C THR A 44 24.29 2.50 -3.88
N SER A 45 23.60 2.83 -4.97
CA SER A 45 22.34 3.56 -4.99
C SER A 45 21.19 2.57 -5.13
N LYS A 46 20.13 2.77 -4.35
CA LYS A 46 18.90 1.97 -4.38
C LYS A 46 17.71 2.89 -4.66
N GLY A 47 16.95 2.59 -5.72
CA GLY A 47 15.66 3.19 -6.01
C GLY A 47 14.55 2.19 -5.72
N SER A 48 13.70 2.48 -4.73
CA SER A 48 12.55 1.64 -4.41
C SER A 48 11.38 1.92 -5.34
N HIS A 49 10.65 0.88 -5.75
CA HIS A 49 9.44 1.04 -6.54
C HIS A 49 8.18 0.92 -5.66
N PRO A 50 7.13 1.72 -5.93
CA PRO A 50 5.89 1.62 -5.18
C PRO A 50 5.20 0.27 -5.42
N SER A 51 4.67 -0.31 -4.35
CA SER A 51 3.83 -1.50 -4.43
C SER A 51 2.46 -1.15 -5.00
N LYS A 52 2.04 -1.84 -6.07
CA LYS A 52 0.68 -1.77 -6.59
C LYS A 52 -0.20 -2.75 -5.83
N ILE A 53 -1.32 -2.26 -5.32
CA ILE A 53 -2.31 -3.07 -4.60
C ILE A 53 -3.65 -2.95 -5.31
N ILE A 54 -4.28 -4.09 -5.56
CA ILE A 54 -5.68 -4.20 -5.97
C ILE A 54 -6.44 -4.75 -4.77
N TRP A 55 -7.45 -4.03 -4.30
CA TRP A 55 -8.27 -4.44 -3.18
C TRP A 55 -9.71 -4.69 -3.64
N PHE A 56 -10.12 -5.95 -3.53
CA PHE A 56 -11.32 -6.45 -4.19
C PHE A 56 -12.63 -6.07 -3.49
N GLN A 57 -12.56 -5.75 -2.19
CA GLN A 57 -13.73 -5.51 -1.33
C GLN A 57 -13.90 -4.03 -0.97
N SER A 58 -13.30 -3.13 -1.74
CA SER A 58 -13.26 -1.71 -1.42
C SER A 58 -13.33 -0.82 -2.66
N ASN A 59 -13.48 0.48 -2.42
CA ASN A 59 -13.55 1.52 -3.42
C ASN A 59 -12.60 2.69 -3.08
N ALA A 60 -12.33 3.54 -4.06
CA ALA A 60 -11.44 4.69 -3.94
C ALA A 60 -11.92 5.71 -2.89
N ASP A 61 -13.24 5.86 -2.68
CA ASP A 61 -13.79 6.79 -1.70
C ASP A 61 -13.39 6.42 -0.27
N SER A 62 -13.28 5.12 0.03
CA SER A 62 -12.81 4.63 1.32
C SER A 62 -11.36 5.02 1.65
N LEU A 63 -10.57 5.37 0.64
CA LEU A 63 -9.15 5.70 0.76
C LEU A 63 -8.87 7.21 0.70
N LYS A 64 -9.89 8.04 0.47
CA LYS A 64 -9.73 9.48 0.19
C LYS A 64 -9.02 10.26 1.30
N ASN A 65 -9.19 9.85 2.55
CA ASN A 65 -8.61 10.51 3.73
C ASN A 65 -7.51 9.67 4.40
N ILE A 66 -7.15 8.53 3.82
CA ILE A 66 -6.18 7.59 4.40
C ILE A 66 -4.78 7.98 3.98
N THR A 67 -3.89 8.33 4.92
CA THR A 67 -2.50 8.66 4.59
C THR A 67 -1.60 7.44 4.62
N ASN A 68 -1.72 6.60 5.63
CA ASN A 68 -0.87 5.41 5.77
C ASN A 68 -1.71 4.14 5.73
N ILE A 69 -1.12 3.11 5.16
CA ILE A 69 -1.71 1.78 5.08
C ILE A 69 -0.70 0.76 5.54
N LYS A 70 -1.17 -0.16 6.37
CA LYS A 70 -0.42 -1.32 6.81
C LYS A 70 -1.22 -2.56 6.50
N ILE A 71 -0.60 -3.50 5.81
CA ILE A 71 -1.19 -4.76 5.39
C ILE A 71 -0.44 -5.89 6.06
N THR A 72 -1.16 -6.72 6.81
CA THR A 72 -0.59 -7.84 7.54
C THR A 72 -1.27 -9.15 7.19
N GLN A 73 -0.52 -10.25 7.18
CA GLN A 73 -1.08 -11.59 7.08
C GLN A 73 -1.77 -11.98 8.40
N SER A 74 -2.59 -13.03 8.36
CA SER A 74 -3.26 -13.59 9.54
C SER A 74 -2.29 -14.07 10.63
N ASN A 75 -1.06 -14.44 10.26
CA ASN A 75 0.02 -14.81 11.18
C ASN A 75 0.75 -13.61 11.81
N GLY A 76 0.35 -12.37 11.49
CA GLY A 76 0.98 -11.14 11.97
C GLY A 76 2.15 -10.62 11.13
N ASN A 77 2.58 -11.35 10.09
CA ASN A 77 3.63 -10.89 9.19
C ASN A 77 3.20 -9.64 8.42
N VAL A 78 4.06 -8.62 8.36
CA VAL A 78 3.78 -7.36 7.67
C VAL A 78 4.18 -7.51 6.21
N LEU A 79 3.24 -7.32 5.30
CA LEU A 79 3.49 -7.38 3.86
C LEU A 79 3.75 -6.01 3.26
N ILE A 80 2.99 -5.02 3.70
CA ILE A 80 3.12 -3.63 3.26
C ILE A 80 2.99 -2.73 4.48
N ASN A 81 3.84 -1.73 4.59
CA ASN A 81 3.73 -0.69 5.61
C ASN A 81 4.29 0.61 5.07
N GLY A 82 3.41 1.49 4.61
CA GLY A 82 3.84 2.69 3.92
C GLY A 82 2.75 3.73 3.76
N THR A 83 3.08 4.75 2.98
CA THR A 83 2.21 5.88 2.70
C THR A 83 1.48 5.68 1.38
N LEU A 84 0.18 5.97 1.36
CA LEU A 84 -0.63 5.90 0.16
C LEU A 84 -0.17 6.98 -0.84
N ASN A 85 0.06 6.59 -2.08
CA ASN A 85 0.48 7.52 -3.12
C ASN A 85 -0.74 8.27 -3.67
N PHE A 86 -0.88 9.54 -3.30
CA PHE A 86 -1.97 10.40 -3.79
C PHE A 86 -1.64 11.15 -5.10
N TYR A 87 -0.39 11.15 -5.55
CA TYR A 87 0.05 11.99 -6.67
C TYR A 87 0.00 11.23 -8.00
N TYR A 88 0.90 10.27 -8.19
CA TYR A 88 1.08 9.57 -9.47
C TYR A 88 0.35 8.22 -9.54
N GLY A 89 -0.15 7.75 -8.39
CA GLY A 89 -0.78 6.44 -8.23
C GLY A 89 -2.02 6.48 -7.35
N MET A 90 -2.80 7.58 -7.44
CA MET A 90 -3.98 7.78 -6.61
C MET A 90 -4.96 6.59 -6.69
N PRO A 91 -5.67 6.26 -5.59
CA PRO A 91 -6.68 5.23 -5.61
C PRO A 91 -7.72 5.45 -6.72
N LYS A 92 -7.97 4.41 -7.51
CA LYS A 92 -8.95 4.42 -8.60
C LYS A 92 -9.78 3.16 -8.57
N ASN A 93 -11.08 3.32 -8.84
CA ASN A 93 -11.97 2.18 -9.03
C ASN A 93 -11.71 1.53 -10.39
N ILE A 94 -11.57 0.21 -10.41
CA ILE A 94 -11.42 -0.62 -11.61
C ILE A 94 -12.29 -1.87 -11.39
N ASP A 95 -13.28 -2.10 -12.25
CA ASP A 95 -14.12 -3.30 -12.25
C ASP A 95 -14.65 -3.73 -10.87
N ASN A 96 -15.22 -2.79 -10.11
CA ASN A 96 -15.72 -2.97 -8.72
C ASN A 96 -14.66 -3.25 -7.65
N HIS A 97 -13.39 -2.97 -7.95
CA HIS A 97 -12.27 -3.05 -7.02
C HIS A 97 -11.56 -1.68 -6.97
N VAL A 98 -10.65 -1.50 -6.00
CA VAL A 98 -9.79 -0.30 -5.96
C VAL A 98 -8.34 -0.68 -6.22
N ALA A 99 -7.71 0.01 -7.16
CA ALA A 99 -6.28 -0.07 -7.41
C ALA A 99 -5.59 1.19 -6.88
N PHE A 100 -4.50 1.02 -6.13
CA PHE A 100 -3.72 2.11 -5.57
C PHE A 100 -2.26 1.71 -5.41
N TYR A 101 -1.40 2.70 -5.15
CA TYR A 101 0.02 2.50 -4.96
C TYR A 101 0.44 2.91 -3.56
N VAL A 102 1.40 2.17 -2.98
CA VAL A 102 1.97 2.45 -1.66
C VAL A 102 3.46 2.66 -1.78
N LEU A 103 3.94 3.71 -1.12
CA LEU A 103 5.34 4.08 -1.01
C LEU A 103 5.88 3.55 0.33
N GLU A 104 6.90 2.70 0.27
CA GLU A 104 7.58 2.08 1.43
C GLU A 104 8.92 2.77 1.74
#